data_AF-A0A3B0UK03-F1
#
_entry.id   AF-A0A3B0UK03-F1
#
_cell.length_a   1.000
_cell.length_b   1.000
_cell.length_c   1.000
_cell.angle_alpha   90.00
_cell.angle_beta   90.00
_cell.angle_gamma   90.00
#
_symmetry.space_group_name_H-M   'P 1'
#
loop_
_entity.id
_entity.type
_entity.pdbx_description
1 polymer ?
#
loop_
_entity_poly.entity_id
_entity_poly.type
_entity_poly.pdbx_seq_one_letter_code
_entity_poly.pdbx_strand_id
1 'polypeptide(L)'
;MEKDTLRPINDRRSLIAGFSGNILEWYDFTVYGFFATIIGAQFFPEEDKIVQLISAFGVFAAGYLMRPIGGIIFGHIGDRQGRKKALLISILMMAIPTTLIGFLPTYASIGWYSALLLIILRLLQGLSVGGEFTGSISFLVEKAPKGKRGFFGSWTTFGVFG
;
A
#
# COMPACT_ATOMS: atom_id res chain seq x y z
N MET A 1 29.78 -23.21 -20.86
CA MET A 1 29.23 -21.90 -20.49
C MET A 1 27.83 -22.15 -19.95
N GLU A 2 27.72 -22.08 -18.64
CA GLU A 2 26.69 -22.66 -17.79
C GLU A 2 25.33 -21.96 -17.99
N LYS A 3 24.32 -22.72 -18.42
CA LYS A 3 22.93 -22.26 -18.44
C LYS A 3 22.46 -22.23 -16.98
N ASP A 4 22.58 -21.06 -16.36
CA ASP A 4 22.11 -20.86 -15.00
C ASP A 4 20.58 -21.09 -14.97
N THR A 5 20.19 -22.15 -14.28
CA THR A 5 18.85 -22.71 -14.25
C THR A 5 17.98 -21.88 -13.32
N LEU A 6 17.48 -20.75 -13.83
CA LEU A 6 16.44 -19.98 -13.13
C LEU A 6 15.20 -20.87 -12.99
N ARG A 7 15.03 -21.47 -11.80
CA ARG A 7 13.85 -22.27 -11.43
C ARG A 7 12.59 -21.48 -11.81
N PRO A 8 11.63 -22.06 -12.55
CA PRO A 8 10.36 -21.39 -12.82
C PRO A 8 9.64 -21.24 -11.48
N ILE A 9 9.72 -20.06 -10.87
CA ILE A 9 8.90 -19.74 -9.70
C ILE A 9 7.48 -19.57 -10.24
N ASN A 10 6.73 -20.68 -10.25
CA ASN A 10 5.32 -20.82 -10.58
C ASN A 10 4.66 -19.47 -10.94
N ASP A 11 4.65 -19.12 -12.23
CA ASP A 11 4.32 -17.78 -12.75
C ASP A 11 3.04 -17.20 -12.14
N ARG A 12 2.06 -18.07 -11.85
CA ARG A 12 0.82 -17.74 -11.15
C ARG A 12 1.02 -17.11 -9.77
N ARG A 13 1.92 -17.66 -8.93
CA ARG A 13 2.17 -17.12 -7.58
C ARG A 13 2.87 -15.76 -7.63
N SER A 14 3.79 -15.58 -8.56
CA SER A 14 4.48 -14.30 -8.76
C SER A 14 3.54 -13.22 -9.32
N LEU A 15 2.64 -13.60 -10.23
CA LEU A 15 1.57 -12.75 -10.76
C LEU A 15 0.57 -12.33 -9.67
N ILE A 16 0.08 -13.29 -8.87
CA ILE A 16 -0.82 -12.99 -7.76
C ILE A 16 -0.16 -12.02 -6.78
N ALA A 17 1.10 -12.26 -6.39
CA ALA A 17 1.80 -11.37 -5.47
C ALA A 17 2.01 -9.95 -6.01
N GLY A 18 2.27 -9.77 -7.31
CA GLY A 18 2.41 -8.44 -7.94
C GLY A 18 1.08 -7.67 -8.03
N PHE A 19 -0.03 -8.38 -8.16
CA PHE A 19 -1.37 -7.81 -8.32
C PHE A 19 -2.08 -7.57 -6.98
N SER A 20 -1.84 -8.41 -5.97
CA SER A 20 -2.46 -8.29 -4.64
C SER A 20 -2.21 -6.93 -3.98
N GLY A 21 -1.04 -6.35 -4.20
CA GLY A 21 -0.68 -5.04 -3.67
C GLY A 21 -1.59 -3.92 -4.16
N ASN A 22 -1.82 -3.89 -5.47
CA ASN A 22 -2.67 -2.88 -6.08
C ASN A 22 -4.15 -3.05 -5.69
N ILE A 23 -4.66 -4.29 -5.56
CA ILE A 23 -6.01 -4.49 -5.00
C ILE A 23 -6.07 -3.94 -3.58
N LEU A 24 -5.07 -4.27 -2.75
CA LEU A 24 -5.06 -3.86 -1.36
C LEU A 24 -5.06 -2.32 -1.24
N GLU A 25 -4.34 -1.64 -2.13
CA GLU A 25 -4.37 -0.18 -2.28
C GLU A 25 -5.79 0.35 -2.53
N TRP A 26 -6.43 -0.12 -3.59
CA TRP A 26 -7.77 0.35 -3.95
C TRP A 26 -8.82 -0.02 -2.91
N TYR A 27 -8.70 -1.20 -2.31
CA TYR A 27 -9.54 -1.64 -1.21
C TYR A 27 -9.42 -0.69 -0.01
N ASP A 28 -8.20 -0.40 0.45
CA ASP A 28 -7.97 0.47 1.61
C ASP A 28 -8.50 1.89 1.38
N PHE A 29 -8.29 2.47 0.19
CA PHE A 29 -8.81 3.81 -0.11
C PHE A 29 -10.32 3.87 -0.20
N THR A 30 -10.91 2.85 -0.81
CA THR A 30 -12.36 2.76 -0.94
C THR A 30 -12.99 2.65 0.44
N VAL A 31 -12.51 1.72 1.27
CA VAL A 31 -12.98 1.54 2.65
C VAL A 31 -12.77 2.82 3.45
N TYR A 32 -11.60 3.45 3.40
CA TYR A 32 -11.36 4.69 4.14
C TYR A 32 -12.31 5.82 3.71
N GLY A 33 -12.53 6.00 2.40
CA GLY A 33 -13.45 6.99 1.87
C GLY A 33 -14.89 6.75 2.35
N PHE A 34 -15.37 5.50 2.31
CA PHE A 34 -16.69 5.14 2.80
C PHE A 34 -16.85 5.39 4.31
N PHE A 35 -15.80 5.14 5.09
CA PHE A 35 -15.82 5.32 6.54
C PHE A 35 -15.32 6.70 6.99
N ALA A 36 -15.02 7.64 6.09
CA ALA A 36 -14.39 8.91 6.44
C ALA A 36 -15.17 9.73 7.47
N THR A 37 -16.51 9.74 7.38
CA THR A 37 -17.38 10.42 8.34
C THR A 37 -17.35 9.76 9.72
N ILE A 38 -17.31 8.42 9.76
CA ILE A 38 -17.22 7.64 11.00
C ILE A 38 -15.85 7.82 11.63
N ILE A 39 -14.78 7.77 10.83
CA ILE A 39 -13.41 8.00 11.28
C ILE A 39 -13.27 9.42 11.83
N GLY A 40 -13.80 10.42 11.12
CA GLY A 40 -13.90 11.80 11.60
C GLY A 40 -14.48 11.87 13.01
N ALA A 41 -15.68 11.32 13.18
CA ALA A 41 -16.40 11.37 14.45
C ALA A 41 -15.77 10.56 15.60
N GLN A 42 -15.08 9.45 15.29
CA GLN A 42 -14.53 8.57 16.33
C GLN A 42 -13.11 8.94 16.76
N PHE A 43 -12.33 9.59 15.88
CA PHE A 43 -10.92 9.87 16.12
C PHE A 43 -10.63 11.36 16.37
N PHE A 44 -11.50 12.28 15.91
CA PHE A 44 -11.32 13.72 16.05
C PHE A 44 -12.45 14.34 16.90
N PRO A 45 -12.18 14.83 18.11
CA PRO A 45 -13.18 15.29 19.09
C PRO A 45 -13.66 16.73 18.83
N GLU A 46 -14.00 17.05 17.60
CA GLU A 46 -14.44 18.41 17.23
C GLU A 46 -15.96 18.54 17.35
N GLU A 47 -16.48 19.69 17.76
CA GLU A 47 -17.94 19.91 17.82
C GLU A 47 -18.54 20.03 16.41
N ASP A 48 -17.75 20.48 15.44
CA ASP A 48 -18.16 20.66 14.05
C ASP A 48 -17.85 19.41 13.19
N LYS A 49 -18.91 18.81 12.64
CA LYS A 49 -18.84 17.62 11.76
C LYS A 49 -18.03 17.87 10.48
N ILE A 50 -18.00 19.09 9.95
CA ILE A 50 -17.22 19.44 8.77
C ILE A 50 -15.72 19.38 9.13
N VAL A 51 -15.33 19.91 10.29
CA VAL A 51 -13.93 19.89 10.74
C VAL A 51 -13.46 18.46 10.99
N GLN A 52 -14.30 17.60 11.57
CA GLN A 52 -14.01 16.17 11.71
C GLN A 52 -13.74 15.49 10.36
N LEU A 53 -14.59 15.76 9.37
CA LEU A 53 -14.45 15.18 8.03
C LEU A 53 -13.20 15.68 7.31
N ILE A 54 -12.93 16.99 7.39
CA ILE A 54 -11.70 17.59 6.86
C ILE A 54 -10.48 16.96 7.53
N SER A 55 -10.53 16.71 8.84
CA SER A 55 -9.43 16.07 9.56
C SER A 55 -9.18 14.64 9.08
N ALA A 56 -10.23 13.83 8.89
CA ALA A 56 -10.11 12.49 8.33
C ALA A 56 -9.49 12.51 6.92
N PHE A 57 -9.98 13.38 6.01
CA PHE A 57 -9.36 13.53 4.70
C PHE A 57 -7.96 14.14 4.75
N GLY A 58 -7.66 14.98 5.74
CA GLY A 58 -6.33 15.51 6.00
C GLY A 58 -5.33 14.40 6.33
N VAL A 59 -5.73 13.42 7.15
CA VAL A 59 -4.90 12.23 7.42
C VAL A 59 -4.72 11.38 6.17
N PHE A 60 -5.79 11.21 5.37
CA PHE A 60 -5.70 10.52 4.08
C PHE A 60 -4.68 11.21 3.15
N ALA A 61 -4.77 12.53 3.02
CA ALA A 61 -3.84 13.33 2.23
C ALA A 61 -2.39 13.24 2.74
N ALA A 62 -2.19 13.25 4.06
CA ALA A 62 -0.88 13.08 4.67
C ALA A 62 -0.25 11.72 4.31
N GLY A 63 -1.05 10.65 4.30
CA GLY A 63 -0.61 9.34 3.79
C GLY A 63 -0.13 9.41 2.34
N TYR A 64 -0.84 10.13 1.47
CA TYR A 64 -0.43 10.30 0.07
C TYR A 64 0.91 11.03 -0.07
N LEU A 65 1.18 12.03 0.78
CA LEU A 65 2.45 12.75 0.79
C LEU A 65 3.64 11.85 1.17
N MET A 66 3.40 10.70 1.80
CA MET A 66 4.46 9.74 2.11
C MET A 66 4.86 8.88 0.90
N ARG A 67 4.06 8.83 -0.17
CA ARG A 67 4.35 7.98 -1.34
C ARG A 67 5.69 8.28 -2.02
N PRO A 68 6.11 9.55 -2.26
CA PRO A 68 7.43 9.82 -2.83
C PRO A 68 8.57 9.30 -1.94
N ILE A 69 8.43 9.46 -0.62
CA ILE A 69 9.40 8.96 0.37
C ILE A 69 9.46 7.43 0.32
N GLY A 70 8.29 6.79 0.26
CA GLY A 70 8.14 5.36 0.05
C GLY A 70 8.86 4.89 -1.22
N GLY A 71 8.61 5.55 -2.35
CA GLY A 71 9.23 5.23 -3.64
C GLY A 71 10.75 5.29 -3.59
N ILE A 72 11.33 6.26 -2.90
CA ILE A 72 12.78 6.37 -2.71
C ILE A 72 13.30 5.18 -1.86
N ILE A 73 12.66 4.92 -0.71
CA ILE A 73 13.08 3.87 0.24
C ILE A 73 12.97 2.48 -0.42
N PHE A 74 11.80 2.15 -0.94
CA PHE A 74 11.53 0.85 -1.54
C PHE A 74 12.20 0.67 -2.90
N GLY A 75 12.44 1.77 -3.63
CA GLY A 75 13.30 1.78 -4.82
C GLY A 75 14.72 1.34 -4.46
N HIS A 76 15.33 1.97 -3.46
CA HIS A 76 16.65 1.61 -2.97
C HIS A 76 16.74 0.17 -2.43
N ILE A 77 15.73 -0.27 -1.66
CA ILE A 77 15.65 -1.66 -1.18
C ILE A 77 15.52 -2.62 -2.36
N GLY A 78 14.72 -2.28 -3.37
CA GLY A 78 14.53 -3.08 -4.56
C GLY A 78 15.83 -3.24 -5.37
N ASP A 79 16.59 -2.16 -5.50
CA ASP A 79 17.87 -2.14 -6.23
C ASP A 79 18.98 -2.90 -5.48
N ARG A 80 19.04 -2.82 -4.15
CA ARG A 80 20.10 -3.48 -3.35
C ARG A 80 19.78 -4.88 -2.85
N GLN A 81 18.55 -5.12 -2.43
CA GLN A 81 18.13 -6.36 -1.76
C GLN A 81 17.19 -7.22 -2.61
N GLY A 82 16.88 -6.76 -3.82
CA GLY A 82 16.06 -7.46 -4.80
C GLY A 82 14.58 -7.08 -4.75
N ARG A 83 13.99 -6.95 -5.95
CA ARG A 83 12.60 -6.52 -6.17
C ARG A 83 11.56 -7.35 -5.41
N LYS A 84 11.73 -8.68 -5.34
CA LYS A 84 10.82 -9.57 -4.61
C LYS A 84 10.72 -9.20 -3.12
N LYS A 85 11.85 -8.90 -2.50
CA LYS A 85 11.92 -8.59 -1.06
C LYS A 85 11.28 -7.24 -0.80
N ALA A 86 11.59 -6.24 -1.62
CA ALA A 86 10.95 -4.93 -1.55
C ALA A 86 9.42 -5.03 -1.65
N LEU A 87 8.91 -5.79 -2.63
CA LEU A 87 7.47 -6.00 -2.82
C LEU A 87 6.81 -6.66 -1.61
N LEU A 88 7.42 -7.71 -1.05
CA LEU A 88 6.87 -8.39 0.14
C LEU A 88 6.84 -7.50 1.38
N ILE A 89 7.90 -6.71 1.62
CA ILE A 89 7.95 -5.77 2.74
C ILE A 89 6.85 -4.71 2.57
N SER A 90 6.68 -4.19 1.35
CA SER A 90 5.63 -3.25 1.01
C SER A 90 4.26 -3.81 1.36
N ILE A 91 3.88 -4.96 0.80
CA ILE A 91 2.56 -5.58 1.04
C ILE A 91 2.30 -5.78 2.54
N LEU A 92 3.29 -6.22 3.32
CA LEU A 92 3.15 -6.39 4.77
C LEU A 92 3.01 -5.04 5.50
N MET A 93 3.77 -4.03 5.08
CA MET A 93 3.72 -2.67 5.60
C MET A 93 2.42 -1.94 5.23
N MET A 94 1.67 -2.45 4.27
CA MET A 94 0.29 -2.03 4.02
C MET A 94 -0.73 -2.82 4.84
N ALA A 95 -0.69 -4.16 4.77
CA ALA A 95 -1.70 -5.03 5.37
C ALA A 95 -1.76 -4.93 6.91
N ILE A 96 -0.60 -4.83 7.57
CA ILE A 96 -0.52 -4.76 9.03
C ILE A 96 -1.18 -3.46 9.54
N PRO A 97 -0.80 -2.26 9.08
CA PRO A 97 -1.51 -1.04 9.46
C PRO A 97 -2.99 -1.02 9.10
N THR A 98 -3.40 -1.50 7.91
CA THR A 98 -4.84 -1.58 7.55
C THR A 98 -5.61 -2.39 8.58
N THR A 99 -5.05 -3.52 9.00
CA THR A 99 -5.67 -4.38 10.03
C THR A 99 -5.70 -3.67 11.39
N LEU A 100 -4.60 -3.05 11.80
CA LEU A 100 -4.49 -2.36 13.08
C LEU A 100 -5.42 -1.16 13.21
N ILE A 101 -5.73 -0.45 12.12
CA ILE A 101 -6.71 0.65 12.12
C ILE A 101 -8.07 0.16 12.61
N GLY A 102 -8.48 -1.06 12.24
CA GLY A 102 -9.74 -1.65 12.70
C GLY A 102 -9.79 -1.97 14.20
N PHE A 103 -8.63 -2.08 14.86
CA PHE A 103 -8.52 -2.32 16.30
C PHE A 103 -8.17 -1.06 17.10
N LEU A 104 -8.08 0.10 16.45
CA LEU A 104 -7.73 1.32 17.17
C LEU A 104 -8.84 1.70 18.16
N PRO A 105 -8.48 1.98 19.41
CA PRO A 105 -9.42 2.57 20.36
C PRO A 105 -9.79 3.99 19.92
N THR A 106 -11.01 4.41 20.25
CA THR A 106 -11.56 5.72 19.85
C THR A 106 -11.01 6.84 20.72
N TYR A 107 -11.27 8.09 20.31
CA TYR A 107 -10.89 9.26 21.11
C TYR A 107 -11.49 9.21 22.51
N ALA A 108 -12.71 8.70 22.67
CA ALA A 108 -13.34 8.55 23.98
C ALA A 108 -12.57 7.62 24.93
N SER A 109 -11.83 6.64 24.39
CA SER A 109 -11.09 5.65 25.19
C SER A 109 -9.69 6.12 25.57
N ILE A 110 -8.93 6.71 24.64
CA ILE A 110 -7.51 7.05 24.86
C ILE A 110 -7.15 8.50 24.49
N GLY A 111 -8.14 9.35 24.22
CA GLY A 111 -7.94 10.73 23.85
C GLY A 111 -7.16 10.90 22.54
N TRP A 112 -6.34 11.95 22.48
CA TRP A 112 -5.60 12.36 21.28
C TRP A 112 -4.64 11.29 20.72
N TYR A 113 -4.22 10.32 21.55
CA TYR A 113 -3.42 9.18 21.10
C TYR A 113 -4.15 8.36 20.03
N SER A 114 -5.49 8.33 20.03
CA SER A 114 -6.29 7.66 19.00
C SER A 114 -6.01 8.25 17.61
N ALA A 115 -6.10 9.57 17.49
CA ALA A 115 -5.79 10.29 16.25
C ALA A 115 -4.31 10.14 15.86
N LEU A 116 -3.39 10.24 16.82
CA LEU A 116 -1.96 10.10 16.56
C LEU A 116 -1.64 8.72 15.95
N LEU A 117 -2.16 7.64 16.55
CA LEU A 117 -1.93 6.28 16.08
C LEU A 117 -2.56 6.09 14.68
N LEU A 118 -3.77 6.59 14.45
CA LEU A 118 -4.40 6.57 13.14
C LEU A 118 -3.50 7.24 12.08
N ILE A 119 -2.95 8.43 12.40
CA ILE A 119 -2.05 9.16 11.51
C ILE A 119 -0.79 8.33 11.23
N ILE A 120 -0.13 7.79 12.27
CA ILE A 120 1.09 6.99 12.09
C ILE A 120 0.81 5.78 11.19
N LEU A 121 -0.26 5.04 11.44
CA LEU A 121 -0.64 3.89 10.62
C LEU A 121 -0.89 4.31 9.16
N ARG A 122 -1.58 5.44 8.94
CA ARG A 122 -1.83 5.99 7.61
C ARG A 122 -0.57 6.43 6.87
N LEU A 123 0.39 7.03 7.58
CA LEU A 123 1.68 7.40 7.00
C LEU A 123 2.49 6.17 6.60
N LEU A 124 2.46 5.10 7.41
CA LEU A 124 3.10 3.82 7.09
C LEU A 124 2.47 3.15 5.86
N GLN A 125 1.14 3.19 5.72
CA GLN A 125 0.46 2.71 4.51
C GLN A 125 0.90 3.50 3.27
N GLY A 126 0.94 4.84 3.38
CA GLY A 126 1.39 5.71 2.30
C GLY A 126 2.83 5.45 1.84
N LEU A 127 3.72 5.17 2.81
CA LEU A 127 5.09 4.74 2.53
C LEU A 127 5.15 3.42 1.75
N SER A 128 4.34 2.42 2.09
CA SER A 128 4.30 1.15 1.34
C SER A 128 3.99 1.40 -0.13
N VAL A 129 2.87 2.07 -0.39
CA VAL A 129 2.32 2.25 -1.74
C VAL A 129 3.32 2.93 -2.68
N GLY A 130 4.14 3.84 -2.15
CA GLY A 130 5.13 4.59 -2.92
C GLY A 130 6.09 3.74 -3.76
N GLY A 131 6.50 2.57 -3.27
CA GLY A 131 7.41 1.66 -4.00
C GLY A 131 6.73 0.47 -4.64
N GLU A 132 5.48 0.21 -4.28
CA GLU A 132 4.75 -1.00 -4.61
C GLU A 132 4.39 -1.07 -6.10
N PHE A 133 3.81 0.01 -6.63
CA PHE A 133 3.33 0.07 -8.01
C PHE A 133 4.49 -0.08 -9.02
N THR A 134 5.53 0.74 -8.90
CA THR A 134 6.70 0.69 -9.79
C THR A 134 7.52 -0.59 -9.55
N GLY A 135 7.61 -1.06 -8.31
CA GLY A 135 8.33 -2.27 -7.93
C GLY A 135 7.69 -3.55 -8.46
N SER A 136 6.35 -3.64 -8.41
CA SER A 136 5.58 -4.79 -8.92
C SER A 136 5.67 -4.89 -10.45
N ILE A 137 5.53 -3.78 -11.18
CA ILE A 137 5.70 -3.74 -12.64
C ILE A 137 7.11 -4.18 -13.02
N SER A 138 8.14 -3.62 -12.38
CA SER A 138 9.54 -3.97 -12.66
C SER A 138 9.81 -5.44 -12.42
N PHE A 139 9.33 -5.98 -11.29
CA PHE A 139 9.45 -7.40 -10.94
C PHE A 139 8.79 -8.32 -11.96
N LEU A 140 7.56 -8.00 -12.41
CA LEU A 140 6.84 -8.81 -13.38
C LEU A 140 7.50 -8.77 -14.76
N VAL A 141 7.98 -7.60 -15.19
CA VAL A 141 8.69 -7.43 -16.47
C VAL A 141 10.05 -8.14 -16.46
N GLU A 142 10.79 -8.07 -15.35
CA GLU A 142 12.07 -8.77 -15.15
C GLU A 142 11.91 -10.30 -15.20
N LYS A 143 10.78 -10.81 -14.72
CA LYS A 143 10.46 -12.25 -14.71
C LYS A 143 9.72 -12.75 -15.94
N ALA A 144 9.25 -11.85 -16.82
CA ALA A 144 8.44 -12.25 -17.95
C ALA A 144 9.23 -13.07 -18.98
N PRO A 145 8.61 -14.11 -19.58
CA PRO A 145 9.20 -14.82 -20.72
C PRO A 145 9.54 -13.87 -21.89
N LYS A 146 10.57 -14.21 -22.67
CA LYS A 146 10.96 -13.43 -23.86
C LYS A 146 9.74 -13.21 -24.77
N GLY A 147 9.52 -11.96 -25.18
CA GLY A 147 8.38 -11.56 -26.03
C GLY A 147 7.05 -11.34 -25.30
N LYS A 148 6.94 -11.63 -23.99
CA LYS A 148 5.70 -11.47 -23.21
C LYS A 148 5.74 -10.36 -22.16
N ARG A 149 6.78 -9.50 -22.18
CA ARG A 149 6.95 -8.40 -21.22
C ARG A 149 5.75 -7.45 -21.17
N GLY A 150 5.18 -7.11 -22.33
CA GLY A 150 3.97 -6.29 -22.40
C GLY A 150 2.77 -6.95 -21.72
N PHE A 151 2.50 -8.22 -22.00
CA PHE A 151 1.39 -8.96 -21.39
C PHE A 151 1.50 -9.05 -19.86
N PHE A 152 2.69 -9.39 -19.34
CA PHE A 152 2.92 -9.49 -17.90
C PHE A 152 2.94 -8.12 -17.21
N GLY A 153 3.47 -7.08 -17.85
CA GLY A 153 3.44 -5.71 -17.33
C GLY A 153 2.05 -5.07 -17.35
N SER A 154 1.23 -5.37 -18.36
CA SER A 154 -0.17 -4.90 -18.42
C SER A 154 -1.05 -5.57 -17.36
N TRP A 155 -0.72 -6.80 -16.94
CA TRP A 155 -1.48 -7.49 -15.91
C TRP A 155 -1.48 -6.77 -14.55
N THR A 156 -0.40 -6.03 -14.25
CA THR A 156 -0.33 -5.14 -13.08
C THR A 156 -1.38 -4.01 -13.14
N THR A 157 -1.75 -3.54 -14.34
CA THR A 157 -2.75 -2.48 -14.53
C THR A 157 -4.18 -3.01 -14.47
N PHE A 158 -4.40 -4.31 -14.74
CA PHE A 158 -5.73 -4.92 -14.65
C PHE A 158 -6.32 -4.83 -13.23
N GLY A 159 -5.49 -4.72 -12.20
CA GLY A 159 -5.94 -4.53 -10.82
C GLY A 159 -6.45 -3.13 -10.50
N VAL A 160 -6.29 -2.18 -11.42
CA VAL A 160 -6.70 -0.78 -11.27
C VAL A 160 -8.10 -0.55 -11.84
N PHE A 161 -8.53 -1.34 -12.83
CA PHE A 161 -9.73 -1.07 -13.64
C PHE A 161 -10.64 -2.27 -13.89
N GLY A 162 -10.30 -3.45 -13.35
CA GLY A 162 -11.02 -4.71 -13.56
C GLY A 162 -12.12 -4.96 -12.54
#